data_AF-F9ELY1-F1
#
_entry.id   AF-F9ELY1-F1
#
_cell.length_a   1.000
_cell.length_b   1.000
_cell.length_c   1.000
_cell.angle_alpha   90.00
_cell.angle_beta   90.00
_cell.angle_gamma   90.00
#
_symmetry.space_group_name_H-M   'P 1'
#
loop_
_entity.id
_entity.type
_entity.pdbx_description
1 polymer ?
#
loop_
_entity_poly.entity_id
_entity_poly.type
_entity_poly.pdbx_seq_one_letter_code
_entity_poly.pdbx_strand_id
1 'polypeptide(L)'
;MKKKVLFYNGSLRMGGIERVLVEVLQNIDKTKIDIDLVIEDGTKTLNIFEKDIPKEIEIFYLKSEKLIKITDSFRKRKNIFYKVAYNLLMNYESYVKKII
;
A
#
# COMPACT_ATOMS: atom_id res chain seq x y z
N MET A 1 -19.68 13.84 -17.60
CA MET A 1 -18.27 13.85 -17.13
C MET A 1 -18.17 12.94 -15.92
N LYS A 2 -17.20 12.01 -15.90
CA LYS A 2 -16.95 11.20 -14.70
C LYS A 2 -16.20 12.01 -13.66
N LYS A 3 -16.48 11.78 -12.38
CA LYS A 3 -15.68 12.35 -11.28
C LYS A 3 -14.45 11.47 -11.05
N LYS A 4 -13.27 12.08 -10.96
CA LYS A 4 -12.04 11.34 -10.63
C LYS A 4 -11.87 11.25 -9.12
N VAL A 5 -11.63 10.04 -8.60
CA VAL A 5 -11.50 9.75 -7.17
C VAL A 5 -10.28 8.88 -6.94
N LEU A 6 -9.44 9.29 -5.99
CA LEU A 6 -8.28 8.52 -5.53
C LEU A 6 -8.63 7.83 -4.21
N PHE A 7 -8.50 6.50 -4.18
CA PHE A 7 -8.50 5.74 -2.94
C PHE A 7 -7.06 5.50 -2.51
N TYR A 8 -6.78 5.79 -1.24
CA TYR A 8 -5.48 5.53 -0.63
C TYR A 8 -5.66 4.57 0.54
N ASN A 9 -4.85 3.51 0.59
CA ASN A 9 -4.80 2.64 1.76
C ASN A 9 -3.37 2.19 2.10
N GLY A 10 -3.15 1.82 3.36
CA GLY A 10 -1.85 1.37 3.83
C GLY A 10 -1.43 0.02 3.24
N SER A 11 -2.37 -0.92 3.13
CA SER A 11 -2.12 -2.28 2.61
C SER A 11 -3.39 -2.88 2.01
N LEU A 12 -3.30 -4.12 1.49
CA LEU A 12 -4.47 -4.96 1.19
C LEU A 12 -4.41 -6.28 2.00
N ARG A 13 -3.79 -6.21 3.19
CA ARG A 13 -3.69 -7.32 4.15
C ARG A 13 -5.03 -7.56 4.84
N MET A 14 -5.07 -8.54 5.75
CA MET A 14 -6.27 -8.82 6.53
C MET A 14 -6.53 -7.72 7.57
N GLY A 15 -7.56 -6.91 7.34
CA GLY A 15 -8.01 -5.86 8.24
C GLY A 15 -9.41 -5.35 7.87
N GLY A 16 -10.04 -4.63 8.81
CA GLY A 16 -11.41 -4.12 8.63
C GLY A 16 -11.50 -3.00 7.59
N ILE A 17 -10.51 -2.11 7.55
CA ILE A 17 -10.45 -1.01 6.59
C ILE A 17 -10.28 -1.57 5.17
N GLU A 18 -9.40 -2.55 5.01
CA GLU A 18 -9.16 -3.23 3.74
C GLU A 18 -10.42 -3.94 3.23
N ARG A 19 -11.17 -4.58 4.14
CA ARG A 19 -12.44 -5.23 3.80
C ARG A 19 -13.47 -4.21 3.29
N VAL A 20 -13.63 -3.10 3.99
CA VAL A 20 -14.56 -2.02 3.60
C VAL A 20 -14.14 -1.40 2.28
N LEU A 21 -12.85 -1.14 2.07
CA LEU A 21 -12.31 -0.62 0.81
C LEU A 21 -12.72 -1.50 -0.37
N VAL A 22 -12.48 -2.81 -0.28
CA VAL A 22 -12.82 -3.77 -1.34
C VAL A 22 -14.33 -3.76 -1.61
N GLU A 23 -15.13 -3.78 -0.55
CA GLU A 23 -16.59 -3.77 -0.66
C GLU A 23 -17.11 -2.49 -1.34
N VAL A 24 -16.54 -1.33 -1.00
CA VAL A 24 -16.84 -0.07 -1.67
C VAL A 24 -16.45 -0.13 -3.15
N LEU A 25 -15.23 -0.56 -3.47
CA LEU A 25 -14.74 -0.61 -4.86
C LEU A 25 -15.53 -1.59 -5.74
N GLN A 26 -16.04 -2.67 -5.15
CA GLN A 26 -16.90 -3.64 -5.85
C GLN A 26 -18.28 -3.06 -6.17
N ASN A 27 -18.86 -2.26 -5.27
CA ASN A 27 -20.25 -1.82 -5.37
C ASN A 27 -20.45 -0.40 -5.91
N ILE A 28 -19.39 0.41 -6.01
CA ILE A 28 -19.49 1.78 -6.48
C ILE A 28 -19.83 1.84 -7.99
N ASP A 29 -20.63 2.83 -8.38
CA ASP A 29 -21.02 3.05 -9.78
C ASP A 29 -19.87 3.67 -10.60
N LYS A 30 -19.09 2.78 -11.24
CA LYS A 30 -17.94 3.12 -12.11
C LYS A 30 -18.35 3.78 -13.43
N THR A 31 -19.64 3.86 -13.75
CA THR A 31 -20.10 4.66 -14.90
C THR A 31 -20.02 6.16 -14.61
N LYS A 32 -20.08 6.54 -13.32
CA LYS A 32 -20.03 7.94 -12.85
C LYS A 32 -18.68 8.34 -12.30
N ILE A 33 -17.86 7.38 -11.88
CA ILE A 33 -16.59 7.61 -11.17
C ILE A 33 -15.45 6.92 -11.92
N ASP A 34 -14.34 7.64 -12.03
CA ASP A 34 -13.05 7.13 -12.49
C ASP A 34 -12.13 6.98 -11.27
N ILE A 35 -11.53 5.80 -11.10
CA ILE A 35 -10.92 5.37 -9.84
C ILE A 35 -9.43 5.09 -10.04
N ASP A 36 -8.59 5.79 -9.26
CA ASP A 36 -7.21 5.40 -9.03
C ASP A 36 -7.10 4.77 -7.64
N LEU A 37 -6.38 3.65 -7.50
CA LEU A 37 -6.13 3.00 -6.22
C LEU A 37 -4.63 2.98 -5.90
N VAL A 38 -4.25 3.64 -4.80
CA VAL A 38 -2.88 3.67 -4.29
C VAL A 38 -2.78 2.88 -2.99
N ILE A 39 -1.83 1.95 -2.96
CA ILE A 39 -1.49 1.15 -1.78
C ILE A 39 -0.07 1.48 -1.33
N GLU A 40 0.10 1.80 -0.06
CA GLU A 40 1.43 2.16 0.47
C GLU A 40 2.38 0.96 0.49
N ASP A 41 1.92 -0.19 0.98
CA ASP A 41 2.71 -1.41 1.14
C ASP A 41 2.60 -2.34 -0.09
N GLY A 42 3.70 -2.44 -0.85
CA GLY A 42 3.82 -3.35 -2.00
C GLY A 42 4.13 -4.81 -1.66
N THR A 43 3.94 -5.27 -0.42
CA THR A 43 4.10 -6.68 -0.07
C THR A 43 2.93 -7.52 -0.59
N LYS A 44 2.92 -7.78 -1.90
CA LYS A 44 1.84 -8.51 -2.60
C LYS A 44 1.55 -9.88 -1.99
N THR A 45 2.58 -10.57 -1.51
CA THR A 45 2.43 -11.89 -0.85
C THR A 45 1.56 -11.87 0.41
N LEU A 46 1.40 -10.71 1.05
CA LEU A 46 0.61 -10.53 2.27
C LEU A 46 -0.74 -9.84 1.99
N ASN A 47 -0.97 -9.40 0.75
CA ASN A 47 -2.18 -8.68 0.33
C ASN A 47 -3.32 -9.65 -0.03
N ILE A 48 -3.95 -10.22 0.99
CA ILE A 48 -5.01 -11.24 0.85
C ILE A 48 -6.21 -10.73 0.04
N PHE A 49 -6.53 -9.43 0.14
CA PHE A 49 -7.68 -8.82 -0.53
C PHE A 49 -7.36 -8.28 -1.93
N GLU A 50 -6.11 -8.32 -2.39
CA GLU A 50 -5.75 -7.84 -3.74
C GLU A 50 -6.52 -8.57 -4.83
N LYS A 51 -6.75 -9.88 -4.65
CA LYS A 51 -7.55 -10.72 -5.57
C LYS A 51 -9.02 -10.31 -5.69
N ASP A 52 -9.54 -9.59 -4.69
CA ASP A 52 -10.95 -9.19 -4.61
C ASP A 52 -11.17 -7.79 -5.21
N ILE A 53 -10.08 -7.09 -5.59
CA ILE A 53 -10.17 -5.80 -6.28
C ILE A 53 -10.68 -6.03 -7.72
N PRO A 54 -11.67 -5.24 -8.18
CA PRO A 54 -12.13 -5.31 -9.56
C PRO A 54 -10.98 -5.11 -10.56
N LYS A 55 -10.88 -6.00 -11.56
CA LYS A 55 -9.74 -6.05 -12.50
C LYS A 55 -9.56 -4.79 -13.34
N GLU A 56 -10.63 -4.01 -13.50
CA GLU A 56 -10.62 -2.73 -14.19
C GLU A 56 -9.95 -1.60 -13.40
N ILE A 57 -9.69 -1.79 -12.10
CA ILE A 57 -9.03 -0.80 -11.25
C ILE A 57 -7.54 -1.11 -11.21
N GLU A 58 -6.72 -0.16 -11.66
CA GLU A 58 -5.27 -0.25 -11.58
C GLU A 58 -4.78 0.03 -10.15
N ILE A 59 -3.83 -0.78 -9.67
CA ILE A 59 -3.27 -0.68 -8.33
C ILE A 59 -1.83 -0.14 -8.40
N PHE A 60 -1.61 1.00 -7.78
CA PHE A 60 -0.29 1.63 -7.68
C PHE A 60 0.31 1.40 -6.30
N TYR A 61 1.51 0.80 -6.25
CA TYR A 61 2.22 0.54 -5.01
C TYR A 61 3.32 1.58 -4.77
N LEU A 62 3.28 2.26 -3.62
CA LEU A 62 4.29 3.30 -3.31
C LEU A 62 5.63 2.72 -2.86
N LYS A 63 5.61 1.62 -2.10
CA LYS A 63 6.82 0.96 -1.62
C LYS A 63 7.02 -0.37 -2.31
N SER A 64 8.22 -0.60 -2.84
CA SER A 64 8.56 -1.92 -3.38
C SER A 64 8.71 -2.95 -2.27
N GLU A 65 8.31 -4.19 -2.55
CA GLU A 65 8.46 -5.33 -1.62
C GLU A 65 9.92 -5.51 -1.16
N LYS A 66 10.89 -5.21 -2.02
CA LYS A 66 12.33 -5.29 -1.70
C LYS A 66 12.70 -4.31 -0.57
N LEU A 67 12.25 -3.06 -0.66
CA LEU A 67 12.51 -2.05 0.38
C LEU A 67 11.87 -2.47 1.71
N ILE A 68 10.62 -2.90 1.68
CA ILE A 68 9.90 -3.35 2.89
C ILE A 68 10.60 -4.54 3.55
N LYS A 69 11.01 -5.55 2.78
CA LYS A 69 11.75 -6.71 3.30
C LYS A 69 13.07 -6.32 3.96
N ILE A 70 13.80 -5.38 3.36
CA ILE A 70 15.04 -4.86 3.96
C ILE A 70 14.70 -4.20 5.30
N THR A 71 13.80 -3.23 5.32
CA THR A 71 13.46 -2.47 6.52
C THR A 71 12.94 -3.37 7.65
N ASP A 72 12.11 -4.37 7.32
CA ASP A 72 11.57 -5.33 8.29
C ASP A 72 12.66 -6.29 8.84
N SER A 73 13.68 -6.63 8.04
CA SER A 73 14.83 -7.42 8.50
C SER A 73 15.68 -6.69 9.54
N PHE A 74 15.81 -5.37 9.43
CA PHE A 74 16.51 -4.53 10.40
C PHE A 74 15.66 -4.33 11.66
N ARG A 75 14.34 -4.17 11.51
CA ARG A 75 13.38 -4.05 12.64
C ARG A 75 13.40 -5.26 13.58
N LYS A 76 13.54 -6.48 13.04
CA LYS A 76 13.55 -7.72 13.82
C LYS A 76 14.79 -7.87 14.72
N ARG A 77 15.87 -7.14 14.44
CA ARG A 77 17.11 -7.21 15.21
C ARG A 77 17.09 -6.22 16.36
N LYS A 78 17.39 -6.69 17.59
CA LYS A 78 17.28 -5.88 18.81
C LYS A 78 18.53 -5.01 19.14
N ASN A 79 19.63 -5.14 18.38
CA ASN A 79 20.86 -4.38 18.66
C ASN A 79 20.68 -2.88 18.36
N ILE A 80 21.32 -2.01 19.15
CA ILE A 80 21.26 -0.55 19.03
C ILE A 80 21.66 -0.07 17.63
N PHE A 81 22.67 -0.69 17.01
CA PHE A 81 23.10 -0.37 15.65
C PHE A 81 22.00 -0.61 14.61
N TYR A 82 21.25 -1.71 14.74
CA TYR A 82 20.14 -2.01 13.84
C TYR A 82 18.96 -1.06 14.06
N LYS A 83 18.75 -0.57 15.29
CA LYS A 83 17.74 0.44 15.59
C LYS A 83 18.07 1.78 14.92
N VAL A 84 19.34 2.20 14.96
CA VAL A 84 19.81 3.42 14.26
C VAL A 84 19.68 3.25 12.76
N ALA A 85 20.16 2.14 12.19
CA ALA A 85 20.05 1.86 10.77
C ALA A 85 18.58 1.79 10.30
N TYR A 86 17.69 1.18 11.10
CA TYR A 86 16.26 1.14 10.85
C TYR A 86 15.65 2.55 10.76
N ASN A 87 15.98 3.44 11.71
CA ASN A 87 15.48 4.81 11.66
C ASN A 87 15.97 5.59 10.43
N LEU A 88 17.23 5.38 10.02
CA LEU A 88 17.75 5.99 8.78
C LEU A 88 17.04 5.45 7.54
N LEU A 89 16.78 4.14 7.48
CA LEU A 89 16.01 3.50 6.41
C LEU A 89 14.58 4.04 6.34
N MET A 90 13.90 4.21 7.48
CA MET A 90 12.55 4.79 7.54
C MET A 90 12.49 6.23 7.01
N ASN A 91 13.52 7.03 7.30
CA ASN A 91 13.64 8.39 6.75
C ASN A 91 13.88 8.35 5.23
N TYR A 92 14.71 7.42 4.76
CA TYR A 92 14.94 7.21 3.33
C TYR A 92 13.66 6.77 2.60
N GLU A 93 12.90 5.82 3.16
CA GLU A 93 11.59 5.42 2.62
C GLU A 93 10.63 6.61 2.48
N SER A 94 10.59 7.48 3.50
CA SER A 94 9.74 8.67 3.50
C SER A 94 10.19 9.70 2.46
N TYR A 95 11.50 9.79 2.19
CA TYR A 95 12.04 10.65 1.14
C TYR A 95 11.70 10.11 -0.26
N VAL A 96 11.88 8.81 -0.50
CA VAL A 96 11.52 8.17 -1.78
C VAL A 96 10.03 8.33 -2.08
N LYS A 97 9.16 8.23 -1.07
CA LYS A 97 7.71 8.46 -1.21
C LYS A 97 7.36 9.88 -1.69
N LYS A 98 8.20 10.89 -1.46
CA LYS A 98 7.95 12.27 -1.92
C LYS A 98 8.28 12.50 -3.40
N ILE A 99 9.02 11.58 -4.02
CA ILE A 99 9.52 11.70 -5.40
C ILE A 99 8.58 11.01 -6.40
N ILE A 100 7.75 10.08 -5.92
CA ILE A 100 6.70 9.37 -6.67
C ILE A 100 5.40 10.17 -6.55
#